data_AF-A0A967Z4T6-F1
#
_entry.id   AF-A0A967Z4T6-F1
#
_cell.length_a   1.000
_cell.length_b   1.000
_cell.length_c   1.000
_cell.angle_alpha   90.00
_cell.angle_beta   90.00
_cell.angle_gamma   90.00
#
_symmetry.space_group_name_H-M   'P 1'
#
loop_
_entity.id
_entity.type
_entity.pdbx_description
1 polymer ?
#
loop_
_entity_poly.entity_id
_entity_poly.type
_entity_poly.pdbx_seq_one_letter_code
_entity_poly.pdbx_strand_id
1 'polypeptide(L)'
;MKTGNAMILERQEHTSPAESVDEKLPIVCEGSVRRSKRKKEIARANHELEVRLFGKPFLRFANAQSLRYLVQVGFLLLTLWIGFEFVQFVNWAEAGGPGEPIARPQGVEAFLPISALISLKYWILTGVVNNIHPAGLVIFLSIVGISLVVRKAFCSWICPVGFVSESLALVGEKVFGRNLRVPRWLDYPMRSLKYLLLFFFLYTIFWGMNEVALKVFIYSPYNRVADIKMLKFFQGISPTALWTIFILAVLSIFVKHFWCRYLCPYGALLGLVGFLSPTKVTRNIPSCIDCELCTKACPAQIAVHKAKTVQSDECTSCLSCVDACPVADTLYLSVKKTRPLSPVRAAWAIVLILPLFMFLAKVTGNWYNAVSSQEYIHRVQEIHSPKYEHNRGQVPVEQDQFHQSGGD
;
A
#
# COMPACT_ATOMS: atom_id res chain seq x y z
N MET A 1 90.70 4.88 29.29
CA MET A 1 91.81 4.49 30.19
C MET A 1 91.29 4.52 31.62
N LYS A 2 91.42 3.38 32.33
CA LYS A 2 91.61 3.14 33.80
C LYS A 2 91.26 4.31 34.75
N THR A 3 90.61 4.20 35.92
CA THR A 3 90.31 3.15 36.94
C THR A 3 89.52 3.91 38.03
N GLY A 4 88.37 3.46 38.55
CA GLY A 4 88.24 2.56 39.71
C GLY A 4 88.31 3.28 41.08
N ASN A 5 87.18 3.38 41.82
CA ASN A 5 87.06 2.90 43.22
C ASN A 5 85.67 3.14 43.85
N ALA A 6 85.35 2.22 44.76
CA ALA A 6 84.06 1.89 45.37
C ALA A 6 83.79 2.53 46.76
N MET A 7 82.51 2.56 47.16
CA MET A 7 82.00 2.45 48.56
C MET A 7 80.55 1.87 48.45
N ILE A 8 80.19 0.66 48.93
CA ILE A 8 79.98 0.19 50.34
C ILE A 8 78.75 0.91 50.94
N LEU A 9 77.63 0.34 51.44
CA LEU A 9 77.09 -0.97 51.89
C LEU A 9 75.53 -0.84 51.88
N GLU A 10 74.65 -1.84 51.73
CA GLU A 10 74.13 -2.84 52.71
C GLU A 10 73.01 -3.62 51.96
N ARG A 11 73.18 -4.88 51.52
CA ARG A 11 72.85 -6.19 52.14
C ARG A 11 71.55 -6.29 52.95
N GLN A 12 70.58 -7.06 52.45
CA GLN A 12 69.91 -8.26 53.04
C GLN A 12 69.07 -8.93 51.93
N GLU A 13 69.56 -9.96 51.23
CA GLU A 13 69.38 -11.41 51.50
C GLU A 13 67.92 -11.89 51.55
N HIS A 14 67.48 -12.64 50.53
CA HIS A 14 66.97 -14.00 50.71
C HIS A 14 66.73 -14.76 49.37
N THR A 15 67.67 -15.67 49.09
CA THR A 15 67.48 -17.07 48.65
C THR A 15 66.38 -17.43 47.65
N SER A 16 66.79 -17.79 46.43
CA SER A 16 66.19 -18.83 45.57
C SER A 16 66.93 -20.17 45.84
N PRO A 17 66.35 -21.38 45.66
CA PRO A 17 66.40 -22.05 44.35
C PRO A 17 65.27 -23.08 44.04
N ALA A 18 65.30 -23.60 42.80
CA ALA A 18 64.53 -24.72 42.19
C ALA A 18 63.09 -24.38 41.77
N GLU A 19 62.55 -24.73 40.60
CA GLU A 19 62.79 -25.82 39.63
C GLU A 19 62.06 -25.43 38.32
N SER A 20 62.71 -25.56 37.16
CA SER A 20 62.34 -26.43 36.02
C SER A 20 61.45 -25.83 34.89
N VAL A 21 62.12 -25.61 33.75
CA VAL A 21 61.78 -25.98 32.35
C VAL A 21 60.38 -25.70 31.77
N ASP A 22 60.38 -24.80 30.77
CA ASP A 22 59.56 -24.71 29.54
C ASP A 22 58.25 -25.51 29.41
N GLU A 23 57.11 -24.81 29.33
CA GLU A 23 56.04 -25.15 28.37
C GLU A 23 55.15 -23.94 28.02
N LYS A 24 54.91 -23.73 26.73
CA LYS A 24 54.13 -22.62 26.15
C LYS A 24 52.66 -22.67 26.57
N LEU A 25 52.12 -21.59 27.15
CA LEU A 25 50.66 -21.41 27.35
C LEU A 25 50.07 -20.48 26.28
N PRO A 26 48.96 -20.84 25.60
CA PRO A 26 48.37 -20.03 24.55
C PRO A 26 47.52 -18.90 25.13
N ILE A 27 47.57 -17.73 24.49
CA ILE A 27 46.67 -16.60 24.72
C ILE A 27 45.26 -17.05 24.28
N VAL A 28 44.45 -17.55 25.22
CA VAL A 28 43.06 -17.98 24.96
C VAL A 28 42.12 -16.76 24.96
N CYS A 29 41.39 -16.62 23.85
CA CYS A 29 40.42 -15.57 23.56
C CYS A 29 39.23 -15.51 24.55
N GLU A 30 39.26 -14.59 25.52
CA GLU A 30 38.10 -14.24 26.36
C GLU A 30 36.89 -13.69 25.56
N GLY A 31 37.10 -13.22 24.32
CA GLY A 31 36.03 -12.69 23.46
C GLY A 31 35.06 -13.75 22.88
N SER A 32 35.47 -15.01 22.83
CA SER A 32 34.68 -16.12 22.25
C SER A 32 33.54 -16.56 23.20
N VAL A 33 33.83 -16.66 24.49
CA VAL A 33 32.90 -17.17 25.51
C VAL A 33 31.78 -16.15 25.81
N ARG A 34 32.10 -14.83 25.82
CA ARG A 34 31.09 -13.75 25.93
C ARG A 34 30.14 -13.71 24.73
N ARG A 35 30.62 -13.96 23.51
CA ARG A 35 29.77 -14.04 22.30
C ARG A 35 28.84 -15.26 22.33
N SER A 36 29.29 -16.39 22.88
CA SER A 36 28.49 -17.62 23.02
C SER A 36 27.36 -17.46 24.04
N LYS A 37 27.64 -16.90 25.23
CA LYS A 37 26.61 -16.60 26.24
C LYS A 37 25.58 -15.58 25.74
N ARG A 38 26.02 -14.50 25.09
CA ARG A 38 25.13 -13.49 24.50
C ARG A 38 24.26 -14.05 23.37
N LYS A 39 24.78 -14.96 22.54
CA LYS A 39 23.99 -15.67 21.52
C LYS A 39 22.93 -16.58 22.14
N LYS A 40 23.23 -17.27 23.24
CA LYS A 40 22.26 -18.11 23.96
C LYS A 40 21.18 -17.28 24.67
N GLU A 41 21.53 -16.13 25.23
CA GLU A 41 20.57 -15.19 25.83
C GLU A 41 19.68 -14.54 24.76
N ILE A 42 20.23 -14.14 23.62
CA ILE A 42 19.46 -13.65 22.46
C ILE A 42 18.57 -14.77 21.88
N ALA A 43 19.04 -16.01 21.83
CA ALA A 43 18.24 -17.14 21.36
C ALA A 43 17.07 -17.46 22.32
N ARG A 44 17.29 -17.41 23.64
CA ARG A 44 16.21 -17.54 24.64
C ARG A 44 15.23 -16.37 24.59
N ALA A 45 15.73 -15.14 24.47
CA ALA A 45 14.88 -13.97 24.31
C ALA A 45 14.07 -14.01 23.00
N ASN A 46 14.65 -14.51 21.90
CA ASN A 46 13.97 -14.72 20.63
C ASN A 46 12.94 -15.86 20.71
N HIS A 47 13.20 -16.93 21.47
CA HIS A 47 12.25 -18.01 21.72
C HIS A 47 11.06 -17.53 22.58
N GLU A 48 11.32 -16.75 23.63
CA GLU A 48 10.25 -16.08 24.40
C GLU A 48 9.49 -15.03 23.58
N LEU A 49 10.15 -14.37 22.62
CA LEU A 49 9.53 -13.45 21.66
C LEU A 49 8.68 -14.20 20.61
N GLU A 50 9.14 -15.35 20.11
CA GLU A 50 8.40 -16.23 19.20
C GLU A 50 7.14 -16.77 19.89
N VAL A 51 7.25 -17.24 21.14
CA VAL A 51 6.08 -17.66 21.94
C VAL A 51 5.12 -16.49 22.18
N ARG A 52 5.61 -15.25 22.36
CA ARG A 52 4.79 -14.03 22.45
C ARG A 52 4.21 -13.56 21.10
N LEU A 53 4.81 -13.91 19.97
CA LEU A 53 4.37 -13.54 18.61
C LEU A 53 3.33 -14.53 18.10
N PHE A 54 3.49 -15.82 18.41
CA PHE A 54 2.61 -16.89 17.94
C PHE A 54 1.49 -17.26 18.94
N GLY A 55 1.57 -16.79 20.19
CA GLY A 55 0.58 -17.08 21.25
C GLY A 55 -0.35 -15.93 21.65
N LYS A 56 -0.49 -14.85 20.85
CA LYS A 56 -1.40 -13.75 21.20
C LYS A 56 -2.83 -14.02 20.69
N PRO A 57 -3.85 -13.89 21.57
CA PRO A 57 -5.24 -13.90 21.12
C PRO A 57 -5.48 -12.75 20.13
N PHE A 58 -6.36 -13.01 19.18
CA PHE A 58 -6.76 -12.21 18.01
C PHE A 58 -7.14 -10.73 18.30
N LEU A 59 -7.25 -10.30 19.56
CA LEU A 59 -7.66 -8.96 19.96
C LEU A 59 -6.82 -8.43 21.13
N ARG A 60 -5.78 -7.63 20.83
CA ARG A 60 -5.15 -6.70 21.80
C ARG A 60 -4.99 -5.33 21.14
N PHE A 61 -5.82 -4.36 21.54
CA PHE A 61 -5.88 -2.99 21.01
C PHE A 61 -4.81 -2.05 21.60
N ALA A 62 -3.53 -2.43 21.57
CA ALA A 62 -2.44 -1.60 22.11
C ALA A 62 -1.41 -1.12 21.07
N ASN A 63 -1.40 -1.71 19.87
CA ASN A 63 -0.33 -1.54 18.89
C ASN A 63 -0.85 -1.02 17.54
N ALA A 64 0.01 -0.33 16.78
CA ALA A 64 -0.29 0.26 15.48
C ALA A 64 -0.88 -0.76 14.47
N GLN A 65 -0.48 -2.03 14.57
CA GLN A 65 -0.97 -3.11 13.72
C GLN A 65 -2.41 -3.49 14.01
N SER A 66 -2.83 -3.55 15.27
CA SER A 66 -4.22 -3.87 15.64
C SER A 66 -5.18 -2.82 15.12
N LEU A 67 -4.80 -1.53 15.21
CA LEU A 67 -5.59 -0.43 14.66
C LEU A 67 -5.66 -0.51 13.13
N ARG A 68 -4.53 -0.77 12.45
CA ARG A 68 -4.50 -0.96 11.00
C ARG A 68 -5.41 -2.11 10.56
N TYR A 69 -5.36 -3.25 11.25
CA TYR A 69 -6.20 -4.41 10.96
C TYR A 69 -7.69 -4.09 11.14
N LEU A 70 -8.05 -3.37 12.21
CA LEU A 70 -9.43 -2.91 12.42
C LEU A 70 -9.91 -2.02 11.26
N VAL A 71 -9.07 -1.07 10.82
CA VAL A 71 -9.39 -0.19 9.68
C VAL A 71 -9.54 -1.00 8.39
N GLN A 72 -8.63 -1.95 8.10
CA GLN A 72 -8.71 -2.81 6.92
C GLN A 72 -10.00 -3.64 6.89
N VAL A 73 -10.37 -4.27 8.01
CA VAL A 73 -11.62 -5.04 8.12
C VAL A 73 -12.83 -4.12 7.96
N GLY A 74 -12.83 -2.94 8.57
CA GLY A 74 -13.90 -1.96 8.41
C GLY A 74 -14.10 -1.53 6.96
N PHE A 75 -13.02 -1.21 6.24
CA PHE A 75 -13.10 -0.85 4.82
C PHE A 75 -13.43 -2.02 3.91
N LEU A 76 -13.03 -3.25 4.25
CA LEU A 76 -13.47 -4.45 3.55
C LEU A 76 -14.99 -4.62 3.68
N LEU A 77 -15.52 -4.53 4.90
CA LEU A 77 -16.96 -4.63 5.15
C LEU A 77 -17.73 -3.51 4.44
N LEU A 78 -17.23 -2.28 4.48
CA LEU A 78 -17.80 -1.15 3.73
C LEU A 78 -17.82 -1.44 2.21
N THR A 79 -16.74 -1.99 1.69
CA THR A 79 -16.63 -2.35 0.26
C THR A 79 -17.65 -3.44 -0.11
N LEU A 80 -17.78 -4.48 0.72
CA LEU A 80 -18.75 -5.54 0.52
C LEU A 80 -20.19 -5.02 0.60
N TRP A 81 -20.46 -4.10 1.53
CA TRP A 81 -21.76 -3.44 1.66
C TRP A 81 -22.12 -2.62 0.42
N ILE A 82 -21.21 -1.76 -0.05
CA ILE A 82 -21.40 -0.98 -1.29
C ILE A 82 -21.61 -1.91 -2.48
N GLY A 83 -20.84 -3.00 -2.57
CA GLY A 83 -21.01 -4.01 -3.61
C GLY A 83 -22.38 -4.68 -3.58
N PHE A 84 -22.88 -5.02 -2.39
CA PHE A 84 -24.21 -5.58 -2.21
C PHE A 84 -25.30 -4.60 -2.63
N GLU A 85 -25.26 -3.35 -2.16
CA GLU A 85 -26.20 -2.29 -2.59
C GLU A 85 -26.16 -2.10 -4.11
N PHE A 86 -24.97 -2.12 -4.71
CA PHE A 86 -24.80 -1.95 -6.13
C PHE A 86 -25.40 -3.11 -6.94
N VAL A 87 -25.22 -4.36 -6.48
CA VAL A 87 -25.87 -5.53 -7.09
C VAL A 87 -27.39 -5.40 -7.03
N GLN A 88 -27.95 -4.98 -5.90
CA GLN A 88 -29.39 -4.78 -5.76
C GLN A 88 -29.91 -3.68 -6.70
N PHE A 89 -29.18 -2.57 -6.80
CA PHE A 89 -29.48 -1.51 -7.76
C PHE A 89 -29.49 -2.01 -9.21
N VAL A 90 -28.47 -2.78 -9.62
CA VAL A 90 -28.38 -3.29 -10.99
C VAL A 90 -29.49 -4.29 -11.29
N ASN A 91 -29.77 -5.24 -10.37
CA ASN A 91 -30.86 -6.20 -10.55
C ASN A 91 -32.23 -5.51 -10.64
N TRP A 92 -32.44 -4.46 -9.84
CA TRP A 92 -33.64 -3.62 -9.92
C TRP A 92 -33.76 -2.90 -11.26
N ALA A 93 -32.67 -2.32 -11.76
CA ALA A 93 -32.66 -1.66 -13.07
C ALA A 93 -32.90 -2.64 -14.22
N GLU A 94 -32.35 -3.86 -14.15
CA GLU A 94 -32.58 -4.93 -15.13
C GLU A 94 -34.03 -5.41 -15.16
N ALA A 95 -34.69 -5.44 -14.00
CA ALA A 95 -36.09 -5.80 -13.88
C ALA A 95 -37.06 -4.70 -14.40
N GLY A 96 -36.56 -3.60 -14.97
CA GLY A 96 -37.38 -2.47 -15.42
C GLY A 96 -37.74 -1.48 -14.33
N GLY A 97 -37.08 -1.55 -13.16
CA GLY A 97 -37.29 -0.65 -12.03
C GLY A 97 -38.63 -0.83 -11.30
N PRO A 98 -39.03 -2.04 -10.89
CA PRO A 98 -40.28 -2.24 -10.17
C PRO A 98 -40.24 -1.61 -8.78
N GLY A 99 -41.38 -1.10 -8.31
CA GLY A 99 -41.53 -0.58 -6.95
C GLY A 99 -40.78 0.72 -6.67
N GLU A 100 -40.34 0.90 -5.43
CA GLU A 100 -39.62 2.10 -4.99
C GLU A 100 -38.23 2.20 -5.63
N PRO A 101 -37.80 3.40 -6.10
CA PRO A 101 -36.50 3.58 -6.72
C PRO A 101 -35.33 3.26 -5.77
N ILE A 102 -34.47 2.33 -6.18
CA ILE A 102 -33.22 2.05 -5.48
C ILE A 102 -32.16 3.04 -5.95
N ALA A 103 -31.50 3.73 -5.01
CA ALA A 103 -30.44 4.67 -5.33
C ALA A 103 -29.11 3.95 -5.63
N ARG A 104 -28.40 4.40 -6.67
CA ARG A 104 -27.05 3.92 -6.98
C ARG A 104 -26.05 4.37 -5.90
N PRO A 105 -25.27 3.46 -5.27
CA PRO A 105 -24.25 3.85 -4.32
C PRO A 105 -23.06 4.51 -5.02
N GLN A 106 -22.79 5.79 -4.71
CA GLN A 106 -21.71 6.57 -5.34
C GLN A 106 -20.31 6.02 -5.04
N GLY A 107 -20.15 5.26 -3.95
CA GLY A 107 -18.89 4.64 -3.55
C GLY A 107 -18.35 3.61 -4.56
N VAL A 108 -19.19 3.08 -5.47
CA VAL A 108 -18.77 2.15 -6.53
C VAL A 108 -17.74 2.77 -7.49
N GLU A 109 -17.72 4.10 -7.61
CA GLU A 109 -16.78 4.81 -8.48
C GLU A 109 -15.32 4.70 -8.01
N ALA A 110 -15.08 4.24 -6.77
CA ALA A 110 -13.74 3.89 -6.28
C ALA A 110 -13.03 2.84 -7.16
N PHE A 111 -13.79 2.02 -7.89
CA PHE A 111 -13.28 0.99 -8.77
C PHE A 111 -13.05 1.45 -10.22
N LEU A 112 -13.26 2.73 -10.52
CA LEU A 112 -13.07 3.32 -11.86
C LEU A 112 -11.89 4.32 -11.92
N PRO A 113 -10.65 3.91 -11.60
CA PRO A 113 -9.51 4.83 -11.51
C PRO A 113 -9.14 5.50 -12.84
N ILE A 114 -9.40 4.84 -13.98
CA ILE A 114 -9.14 5.41 -15.31
C ILE A 114 -10.13 6.54 -15.59
N SER A 115 -11.42 6.35 -15.29
CA SER A 115 -12.44 7.39 -15.45
C SER A 115 -12.17 8.59 -14.52
N ALA A 116 -11.70 8.33 -13.30
CA ALA A 116 -11.27 9.38 -12.38
C ALA A 116 -10.05 10.16 -12.90
N LEU A 117 -9.07 9.49 -13.51
CA LEU A 117 -7.89 10.14 -14.10
C LEU A 117 -8.24 10.99 -15.34
N ILE A 118 -9.16 10.51 -16.18
CA ILE A 118 -9.73 11.29 -17.29
C ILE A 118 -10.47 12.52 -16.76
N SER A 119 -11.30 12.33 -15.72
CA SER A 119 -12.04 13.42 -15.07
C SER A 119 -11.11 14.45 -14.43
N LEU A 120 -9.97 14.03 -13.87
CA LEU A 120 -8.95 14.93 -13.36
C LEU A 120 -8.38 15.82 -14.46
N LYS A 121 -7.98 15.22 -15.59
CA LYS A 121 -7.45 16.00 -16.73
C LYS A 121 -8.50 16.98 -17.25
N TYR A 122 -9.74 16.52 -17.42
CA TYR A 122 -10.85 17.37 -17.87
C TYR A 122 -11.08 18.56 -16.92
N TRP A 123 -11.07 18.32 -15.62
CA TRP A 123 -11.19 19.38 -14.60
C TRP A 123 -10.02 20.37 -14.64
N ILE A 124 -8.77 19.89 -14.81
CA ILE A 124 -7.60 20.78 -14.92
C ILE A 124 -7.68 21.69 -16.16
N LEU A 125 -8.19 21.18 -17.29
CA LEU A 125 -8.26 21.93 -18.54
C LEU A 125 -9.44 22.91 -18.59
N THR A 126 -10.62 22.48 -18.10
CA THR A 126 -11.88 23.22 -18.28
C THR A 126 -12.36 23.94 -17.02
N GLY A 127 -11.83 23.56 -15.85
CA GLY A 127 -12.37 23.98 -14.54
C GLY A 127 -13.68 23.29 -14.16
N VAL A 128 -14.26 22.45 -15.01
CA VAL A 128 -15.57 21.82 -14.81
C VAL A 128 -15.41 20.41 -14.22
N VAL A 129 -16.17 20.11 -13.17
CA VAL A 129 -16.25 18.76 -12.58
C VAL A 129 -17.19 17.90 -13.41
N ASN A 130 -16.77 16.66 -13.70
CA ASN A 130 -17.59 15.69 -14.43
C ASN A 130 -18.81 15.25 -13.62
N ASN A 131 -20.02 15.49 -14.14
CA ASN A 131 -21.28 15.13 -13.48
C ASN A 131 -21.72 13.67 -13.68
N ILE A 132 -21.00 12.86 -14.47
CA ILE A 132 -21.31 11.44 -14.70
C ILE A 132 -20.71 10.56 -13.60
N HIS A 133 -19.44 10.76 -13.26
CA HIS A 133 -18.75 10.07 -12.17
C HIS A 133 -17.98 11.06 -11.26
N PRO A 134 -18.69 11.98 -10.59
CA PRO A 134 -18.06 13.00 -9.75
C PRO A 134 -17.40 12.40 -8.50
N ALA A 135 -17.99 11.37 -7.90
CA ALA A 135 -17.45 10.72 -6.71
C ALA A 135 -16.10 10.04 -7.00
N GLY A 136 -15.91 9.49 -8.21
CA GLY A 136 -14.66 8.88 -8.66
C GLY A 136 -13.49 9.84 -8.61
N LEU A 137 -13.69 11.08 -9.08
CA LEU A 137 -12.67 12.14 -8.99
C LEU A 137 -12.36 12.50 -7.54
N VAL A 138 -13.38 12.66 -6.70
CA VAL A 138 -13.23 13.01 -5.28
C VAL A 138 -12.47 11.90 -4.52
N ILE A 139 -12.86 10.65 -4.73
CA ILE A 139 -12.21 9.48 -4.12
C ILE A 139 -10.76 9.41 -4.59
N PHE A 140 -10.50 9.57 -5.89
CA PHE A 140 -9.14 9.61 -6.43
C PHE A 140 -8.28 10.71 -5.78
N LEU A 141 -8.79 11.94 -5.70
CA LEU A 141 -8.10 13.06 -5.06
C LEU A 141 -7.86 12.80 -3.57
N SER A 142 -8.82 12.20 -2.87
CA SER A 142 -8.68 11.85 -1.46
C SER A 142 -7.53 10.85 -1.25
N ILE A 143 -7.42 9.84 -2.11
CA ILE A 143 -6.38 8.81 -2.01
C ILE A 143 -5.01 9.37 -2.37
N VAL A 144 -4.92 10.23 -3.39
CA VAL A 144 -3.70 10.98 -3.71
C VAL A 144 -3.32 11.89 -2.54
N GLY A 145 -4.30 12.54 -1.90
CA GLY A 145 -4.13 13.37 -0.70
C GLY A 145 -3.58 12.57 0.49
N ILE A 146 -4.12 11.37 0.75
CA ILE A 146 -3.55 10.45 1.73
C ILE A 146 -2.09 10.14 1.38
N SER A 147 -1.77 9.97 0.09
CA SER A 147 -0.40 9.72 -0.33
C SER A 147 0.56 10.87 -0.12
N LEU A 148 0.08 12.10 -0.36
CA LEU A 148 0.83 13.31 -0.08
C LEU A 148 1.09 13.52 1.42
N VAL A 149 0.18 13.09 2.29
CA VAL A 149 0.33 13.26 3.74
C VAL A 149 1.09 12.10 4.39
N VAL A 150 0.78 10.85 4.03
CA VAL A 150 1.24 9.61 4.72
C VAL A 150 1.91 8.60 3.78
N ARG A 151 2.45 9.03 2.64
CA ARG A 151 3.01 8.15 1.59
C ARG A 151 1.97 7.12 1.15
N LYS A 152 2.37 5.96 0.64
CA LYS A 152 1.49 4.90 0.13
C LYS A 152 0.65 4.17 1.22
N ALA A 153 0.25 4.86 2.30
CA ALA A 153 -0.58 4.36 3.39
C ALA A 153 -1.93 3.79 2.93
N PHE A 154 -2.56 4.39 1.91
CA PHE A 154 -3.84 3.87 1.38
C PHE A 154 -3.76 2.36 1.07
N CYS A 155 -2.66 1.90 0.47
CA CYS A 155 -2.51 0.49 0.08
C CYS A 155 -2.47 -0.51 1.24
N SER A 156 -2.04 -0.10 2.45
CA SER A 156 -1.96 -1.00 3.61
C SER A 156 -3.00 -0.72 4.70
N TRP A 157 -3.70 0.41 4.62
CA TRP A 157 -4.69 0.81 5.64
C TRP A 157 -6.12 0.70 5.12
N ILE A 158 -6.38 1.10 3.87
CA ILE A 158 -7.75 1.27 3.34
C ILE A 158 -8.06 0.30 2.21
N CYS A 159 -7.10 0.04 1.32
CA CYS A 159 -7.33 -0.73 0.10
C CYS A 159 -7.73 -2.19 0.39
N PRO A 160 -8.92 -2.66 -0.05
CA PRO A 160 -9.38 -4.03 0.19
C PRO A 160 -8.51 -5.06 -0.55
N VAL A 161 -8.05 -4.74 -1.77
CA VAL A 161 -7.12 -5.61 -2.53
C VAL A 161 -5.78 -5.76 -1.80
N GLY A 162 -5.31 -4.69 -1.15
CA GLY A 162 -4.12 -4.72 -0.31
C GLY A 162 -4.28 -5.68 0.87
N PHE A 163 -5.43 -5.62 1.55
CA PHE A 163 -5.78 -6.51 2.66
C PHE A 163 -5.86 -7.98 2.21
N VAL A 164 -6.60 -8.28 1.13
CA VAL A 164 -6.70 -9.64 0.58
C VAL A 164 -5.31 -10.19 0.23
N SER A 165 -4.46 -9.38 -0.39
CA SER A 165 -3.11 -9.78 -0.77
C SER A 165 -2.21 -10.02 0.46
N GLU A 166 -2.39 -9.25 1.54
CA GLU A 166 -1.74 -9.50 2.84
C GLU A 166 -2.20 -10.82 3.45
N SER A 167 -3.51 -11.07 3.48
CA SER A 167 -4.10 -12.30 4.01
C SER A 167 -3.61 -13.53 3.25
N LEU A 168 -3.55 -13.48 1.92
CA LEU A 168 -3.00 -14.57 1.09
C LEU A 168 -1.54 -14.85 1.42
N ALA A 169 -0.72 -13.81 1.63
CA ALA A 169 0.67 -13.97 2.02
C ALA A 169 0.81 -14.62 3.41
N LEU A 170 -0.04 -14.25 4.37
CA LEU A 170 -0.08 -14.86 5.70
C LEU A 170 -0.51 -16.34 5.64
N VAL A 171 -1.48 -16.67 4.81
CA VAL A 171 -1.87 -18.08 4.54
C VAL A 171 -0.69 -18.85 3.98
N GLY A 172 0.05 -18.28 3.02
CA GLY A 172 1.24 -18.91 2.46
C GLY A 172 2.34 -19.14 3.50
N GLU A 173 2.56 -18.16 4.39
CA GLU A 173 3.52 -18.29 5.49
C GLU A 173 3.11 -19.40 6.47
N LYS A 174 1.81 -19.51 6.78
CA LYS A 174 1.27 -20.52 7.69
C LYS A 174 1.28 -21.93 7.09
N VAL A 175 0.97 -22.06 5.80
CA VAL A 175 0.87 -23.37 5.12
C VAL A 175 2.23 -23.91 4.70
N PHE A 176 3.10 -23.05 4.14
CA PHE A 176 4.40 -23.47 3.60
C PHE A 176 5.58 -23.13 4.52
N GLY A 177 5.34 -22.50 5.67
CA GLY A 177 6.37 -22.09 6.64
C GLY A 177 7.24 -20.92 6.19
N ARG A 178 7.07 -20.42 4.96
CA ARG A 178 7.85 -19.30 4.39
C ARG A 178 7.17 -18.70 3.17
N ASN A 179 7.39 -17.40 2.94
CA ASN A 179 7.17 -16.78 1.63
C ASN A 179 8.49 -16.68 0.85
N LEU A 180 8.40 -16.74 -0.47
CA LEU A 180 9.54 -16.62 -1.38
C LEU A 180 10.05 -15.18 -1.38
N ARG A 181 11.39 -15.04 -1.27
CA ARG A 181 12.08 -13.77 -1.50
C ARG A 181 12.62 -13.77 -2.92
N VAL A 182 12.06 -12.91 -3.75
CA VAL A 182 12.51 -12.73 -5.14
C VAL A 182 13.89 -12.05 -5.11
N PRO A 183 14.90 -12.60 -5.82
CA PRO A 183 16.23 -11.98 -5.86
C PRO A 183 16.16 -10.63 -6.57
N ARG A 184 17.04 -9.70 -6.19
CA ARG A 184 17.01 -8.29 -6.66
C ARG A 184 17.01 -8.16 -8.18
N TRP A 185 17.80 -8.99 -8.87
CA TRP A 185 17.93 -8.94 -10.34
C TRP A 185 16.62 -9.23 -11.06
N LEU A 186 15.71 -10.01 -10.47
CA LEU A 186 14.39 -10.31 -11.03
C LEU A 186 13.32 -9.33 -10.50
N ASP A 187 13.44 -8.96 -9.24
CA ASP A 187 12.50 -8.05 -8.58
C ASP A 187 12.47 -6.66 -9.22
N TYR A 188 13.62 -6.08 -9.58
CA TYR A 188 13.67 -4.75 -10.20
C TYR A 188 12.97 -4.68 -11.57
N PRO A 189 13.28 -5.58 -12.54
CA PRO A 189 12.54 -5.62 -13.80
C PRO A 189 11.04 -5.84 -13.59
N MET A 190 10.63 -6.79 -12.75
CA MET A 190 9.21 -7.04 -12.50
C MET A 190 8.50 -5.83 -11.90
N ARG A 191 9.15 -5.04 -11.04
CA ARG A 191 8.59 -3.80 -10.50
C ARG A 191 8.42 -2.71 -11.55
N SER A 192 9.24 -2.70 -12.60
CA SER A 192 9.10 -1.71 -13.69
C SER A 192 7.79 -1.87 -14.46
N LEU A 193 7.20 -3.07 -14.47
CA LEU A 193 5.97 -3.36 -15.22
C LEU A 193 4.78 -2.47 -14.79
N LYS A 194 4.54 -2.28 -13.49
CA LYS A 194 3.50 -1.35 -13.02
C LYS A 194 3.77 0.11 -13.41
N TYR A 195 5.04 0.50 -13.55
CA TYR A 195 5.42 1.84 -14.00
C TYR A 195 5.22 2.01 -15.50
N LEU A 196 5.47 0.96 -16.29
CA LEU A 196 5.15 0.92 -17.71
C LEU A 196 3.62 1.00 -17.92
N LEU A 197 2.84 0.25 -17.15
CA LEU A 197 1.37 0.34 -17.18
C LEU A 197 0.89 1.76 -16.79
N LEU A 198 1.45 2.34 -15.73
CA LEU A 198 1.14 3.71 -15.34
C LEU A 198 1.50 4.71 -16.46
N PHE A 199 2.69 4.58 -17.04
CA PHE A 199 3.13 5.42 -18.16
C PHE A 199 2.19 5.30 -19.35
N PHE A 200 1.75 4.09 -19.71
CA PHE A 200 0.76 3.87 -20.76
C PHE A 200 -0.54 4.66 -20.52
N PHE A 201 -1.12 4.57 -19.32
CA PHE A 201 -2.34 5.33 -19.00
C PHE A 201 -2.11 6.83 -18.98
N LEU A 202 -0.99 7.30 -18.39
CA LEU A 202 -0.67 8.73 -18.37
C LEU A 202 -0.43 9.26 -19.79
N TYR A 203 0.32 8.55 -20.62
CA TYR A 203 0.61 8.94 -21.99
C TYR A 203 -0.66 9.01 -22.85
N THR A 204 -1.48 7.97 -22.82
CA THR A 204 -2.75 7.92 -23.58
C THR A 204 -3.72 9.01 -23.15
N ILE A 205 -3.87 9.27 -21.84
CA ILE A 205 -4.82 10.26 -21.34
C ILE A 205 -4.28 11.68 -21.50
N PHE A 206 -3.03 11.96 -21.11
CA PHE A 206 -2.48 13.32 -21.14
C PHE A 206 -2.01 13.76 -22.52
N TRP A 207 -1.44 12.86 -23.32
CA TRP A 207 -0.94 13.18 -24.66
C TRP A 207 -1.90 12.74 -25.78
N GLY A 208 -2.58 11.60 -25.60
CA GLY A 208 -3.42 11.01 -26.65
C GLY A 208 -4.84 11.59 -26.79
N MET A 209 -5.37 12.25 -25.76
CA MET A 209 -6.74 12.81 -25.78
C MET A 209 -6.72 14.34 -25.70
N ASN A 210 -7.34 15.03 -26.65
CA ASN A 210 -7.59 16.47 -26.53
C ASN A 210 -8.87 16.74 -25.69
N GLU A 211 -9.20 18.01 -25.44
CA GLU A 211 -10.38 18.39 -24.65
C GLU A 211 -11.68 17.81 -25.21
N VAL A 212 -11.87 17.88 -26.53
CA VAL A 212 -13.06 17.34 -27.21
C VAL A 212 -13.18 15.82 -27.00
N ALA A 213 -12.08 15.08 -27.17
CA ALA A 213 -12.05 13.64 -26.95
C ALA A 213 -12.35 13.26 -25.49
N LEU A 214 -11.87 14.05 -24.52
CA LEU A 214 -12.21 13.85 -23.10
C LEU A 214 -13.71 14.02 -22.87
N LYS A 215 -14.30 15.10 -23.41
CA LYS A 215 -15.74 15.37 -23.29
C LYS A 215 -16.56 14.24 -23.90
N VAL A 216 -16.24 13.83 -25.12
CA VAL A 216 -16.92 12.73 -25.82
C VAL A 216 -16.83 11.42 -25.03
N PHE A 217 -15.66 11.09 -24.48
CA PHE A 217 -15.51 9.89 -23.64
C PHE A 217 -16.34 9.99 -22.34
N ILE A 218 -16.26 11.12 -21.63
CA ILE A 218 -16.94 11.33 -20.34
C ILE A 218 -18.46 11.14 -20.50
N TYR A 219 -19.05 11.75 -21.52
CA TYR A 219 -20.49 11.71 -21.76
C TYR A 219 -20.95 10.52 -22.60
N SER A 220 -20.01 9.68 -23.06
CA SER A 220 -20.33 8.50 -23.86
C SER A 220 -21.28 7.55 -23.13
N PRO A 221 -22.13 6.83 -23.87
CA PRO A 221 -22.96 5.75 -23.30
C PRO A 221 -22.12 4.73 -22.53
N TYR A 222 -20.90 4.43 -23.02
CA TYR A 222 -19.97 3.52 -22.36
C TYR A 222 -19.61 3.97 -20.95
N ASN A 223 -19.15 5.22 -20.78
CA ASN A 223 -18.67 5.71 -19.49
C ASN A 223 -19.82 5.80 -18.48
N ARG A 224 -21.03 6.18 -18.90
CA ARG A 224 -22.23 6.28 -18.03
C ARG A 224 -22.59 4.99 -17.30
N VAL A 225 -22.29 3.82 -17.89
CA VAL A 225 -22.58 2.49 -17.30
C VAL A 225 -21.31 1.67 -17.06
N ALA A 226 -20.14 2.31 -16.97
CA ALA A 226 -18.85 1.63 -16.87
C ALA A 226 -18.73 0.74 -15.61
N ASP A 227 -19.29 1.18 -14.50
CA ASP A 227 -19.43 0.44 -13.24
C ASP A 227 -20.36 -0.77 -13.36
N ILE A 228 -21.50 -0.62 -14.04
CA ILE A 228 -22.46 -1.72 -14.27
C ILE A 228 -21.78 -2.77 -15.15
N LYS A 229 -21.06 -2.36 -16.20
CA LYS A 229 -20.27 -3.26 -17.03
C LYS A 229 -19.16 -3.96 -16.25
N MET A 230 -18.49 -3.26 -15.34
CA MET A 230 -17.52 -3.88 -14.45
C MET A 230 -18.17 -4.99 -13.62
N LEU A 231 -19.36 -4.76 -13.04
CA LEU A 231 -20.10 -5.80 -12.33
C LEU A 231 -20.47 -6.98 -13.24
N LYS A 232 -21.02 -6.70 -14.42
CA LYS A 232 -21.41 -7.73 -15.40
C LYS A 232 -20.22 -8.56 -15.87
N PHE A 233 -19.05 -7.94 -16.02
CA PHE A 233 -17.80 -8.65 -16.31
C PHE A 233 -17.46 -9.68 -15.21
N PHE A 234 -17.68 -9.37 -13.93
CA PHE A 234 -17.44 -10.32 -12.83
C PHE A 234 -18.56 -11.36 -12.68
N GLN A 235 -19.82 -11.00 -12.95
CA GLN A 235 -20.95 -11.94 -12.95
C GLN A 235 -20.86 -12.96 -14.08
N GLY A 236 -20.41 -12.52 -15.27
CA GLY A 236 -20.18 -13.35 -16.45
C GLY A 236 -18.69 -13.55 -16.75
N ILE A 237 -17.87 -13.80 -15.72
CA ILE A 237 -16.41 -13.87 -15.85
C ILE A 237 -15.98 -14.94 -16.87
N SER A 238 -15.14 -14.54 -17.83
CA SER A 238 -14.60 -15.48 -18.82
C SER A 238 -13.63 -16.48 -18.16
N PRO A 239 -13.47 -17.71 -18.72
CA PRO A 239 -12.48 -18.66 -18.21
C PRO A 239 -11.06 -18.07 -18.17
N THR A 240 -10.70 -17.25 -19.17
CA THR A 240 -9.39 -16.59 -19.24
C THR A 240 -9.18 -15.58 -18.11
N ALA A 241 -10.19 -14.76 -17.80
CA ALA A 241 -10.14 -13.81 -16.69
C ALA A 241 -10.08 -14.54 -15.34
N LEU A 242 -10.88 -15.58 -15.16
CA LEU A 242 -10.88 -16.40 -13.95
C LEU A 242 -9.51 -17.06 -13.71
N TRP A 243 -8.93 -17.68 -14.74
CA TRP A 243 -7.58 -18.24 -14.66
C TRP A 243 -6.52 -17.18 -14.32
N THR A 244 -6.64 -15.99 -14.89
CA THR A 244 -5.72 -14.88 -14.60
C THR A 244 -5.79 -14.48 -13.13
N ILE A 245 -7.00 -14.26 -12.58
CA ILE A 245 -7.19 -13.92 -11.17
C ILE A 245 -6.69 -15.05 -10.27
N PHE A 246 -6.98 -16.31 -10.61
CA PHE A 246 -6.52 -17.47 -9.87
C PHE A 246 -4.98 -17.53 -9.80
N ILE A 247 -4.30 -17.38 -10.93
CA ILE A 247 -2.83 -17.35 -10.99
C ILE A 247 -2.27 -16.20 -10.14
N LEU A 248 -2.85 -15.00 -10.23
CA LEU A 248 -2.42 -13.86 -9.41
C LEU A 248 -2.62 -14.08 -7.91
N ALA A 249 -3.71 -14.76 -7.52
CA ALA A 249 -3.99 -15.13 -6.15
C ALA A 249 -2.96 -16.16 -5.65
N VAL A 250 -2.70 -17.22 -6.42
CA VAL A 250 -1.68 -18.24 -6.10
C VAL A 250 -0.30 -17.62 -5.97
N LEU A 251 0.10 -16.73 -6.89
CA LEU A 251 1.38 -16.02 -6.81
C LEU A 251 1.46 -15.12 -5.57
N SER A 252 0.34 -14.54 -5.12
CA SER A 252 0.28 -13.72 -3.90
C SER A 252 0.45 -14.53 -2.60
N ILE A 253 0.19 -15.85 -2.63
CA ILE A 253 0.47 -16.75 -1.51
C ILE A 253 1.99 -16.91 -1.34
N PHE A 254 2.71 -17.10 -2.45
CA PHE A 254 4.16 -17.32 -2.41
C PHE A 254 4.96 -16.03 -2.30
N VAL A 255 4.53 -14.95 -2.96
CA VAL A 255 5.24 -13.66 -3.01
C VAL A 255 4.37 -12.57 -2.38
N LYS A 256 4.85 -12.00 -1.26
CA LYS A 256 4.12 -10.95 -0.52
C LYS A 256 3.72 -9.81 -1.45
N HIS A 257 2.42 -9.53 -1.52
CA HIS A 257 1.84 -8.44 -2.29
C HIS A 257 2.13 -8.46 -3.80
N PHE A 258 2.18 -9.65 -4.43
CA PHE A 258 2.57 -9.83 -5.84
C PHE A 258 1.90 -8.81 -6.78
N TRP A 259 0.57 -8.72 -6.78
CA TRP A 259 -0.18 -7.74 -7.59
C TRP A 259 0.21 -6.29 -7.30
N CYS A 260 0.19 -5.90 -6.02
CA CYS A 260 0.47 -4.52 -5.60
C CYS A 260 1.93 -4.10 -5.83
N ARG A 261 2.85 -5.07 -5.88
CA ARG A 261 4.30 -4.87 -6.08
C ARG A 261 4.66 -4.76 -7.55
N TYR A 262 4.03 -5.55 -8.43
CA TYR A 262 4.47 -5.68 -9.83
C TYR A 262 3.48 -5.19 -10.89
N LEU A 263 2.17 -5.23 -10.62
CA LEU A 263 1.15 -5.01 -11.66
C LEU A 263 0.25 -3.81 -11.41
N CYS A 264 0.09 -3.36 -10.17
CA CYS A 264 -0.86 -2.30 -9.83
C CYS A 264 -0.34 -0.89 -10.24
N PRO A 265 -0.90 -0.25 -11.30
CA PRO A 265 -0.48 1.09 -11.73
C PRO A 265 -0.85 2.15 -10.69
N TYR A 266 -1.94 1.94 -9.95
CA TYR A 266 -2.35 2.80 -8.86
C TYR A 266 -1.32 2.80 -7.72
N GLY A 267 -0.77 1.63 -7.39
CA GLY A 267 0.31 1.49 -6.43
C GLY A 267 1.62 2.14 -6.89
N ALA A 268 1.87 2.23 -8.20
CA ALA A 268 2.99 2.98 -8.77
C ALA A 268 2.78 4.49 -8.61
N LEU A 269 1.58 4.99 -8.98
CA LEU A 269 1.22 6.40 -8.86
C LEU A 269 1.37 6.89 -7.42
N LEU A 270 0.80 6.17 -6.46
CA LEU A 270 0.90 6.53 -5.04
C LEU A 270 2.33 6.41 -4.51
N GLY A 271 3.15 5.50 -5.04
CA GLY A 271 4.57 5.40 -4.72
C GLY A 271 5.35 6.64 -5.15
N LEU A 272 5.09 7.14 -6.36
CA LEU A 272 5.69 8.37 -6.90
C LEU A 272 5.27 9.60 -6.10
N VAL A 273 3.95 9.79 -5.92
CA VAL A 273 3.39 10.89 -5.13
C VAL A 273 3.91 10.84 -3.68
N GLY A 274 4.02 9.64 -3.12
CA GLY A 274 4.48 9.40 -1.75
C GLY A 274 5.95 9.75 -1.50
N PHE A 275 6.75 10.09 -2.52
CA PHE A 275 8.09 10.66 -2.30
C PHE A 275 8.04 12.11 -1.79
N LEU A 276 7.03 12.87 -2.23
CA LEU A 276 6.80 14.26 -1.82
C LEU A 276 6.30 14.36 -0.37
N SER A 277 5.79 13.26 0.17
CA SER A 277 5.23 13.25 1.52
C SER A 277 6.26 13.62 2.59
N PRO A 278 5.87 14.48 3.55
CA PRO A 278 6.73 14.89 4.64
C PRO A 278 6.88 13.81 5.72
N THR A 279 6.05 12.76 5.69
CA THR A 279 6.07 11.70 6.69
C THR A 279 6.94 10.53 6.24
N LYS A 280 7.94 10.17 7.05
CA LYS A 280 8.86 9.07 6.75
C LYS A 280 9.20 8.29 8.01
N VAL A 281 9.32 6.97 7.88
CA VAL A 281 9.85 6.12 8.95
C VAL A 281 11.33 6.43 9.13
N THR A 282 11.71 6.81 10.34
CA THR A 282 13.07 7.23 10.70
C THR A 282 13.60 6.35 11.83
N ARG A 283 14.87 5.98 11.71
CA ARG A 283 15.63 5.18 12.67
C ARG A 283 16.50 6.09 13.52
N ASN A 284 16.40 5.97 14.83
CA ASN A 284 17.36 6.50 15.77
C ASN A 284 18.57 5.55 15.83
N ILE A 285 19.71 6.00 15.31
CA ILE A 285 20.92 5.17 15.18
C ILE A 285 21.51 4.85 16.57
N PRO A 286 21.72 5.84 17.48
CA PRO A 286 22.23 5.58 18.84
C PRO A 286 21.48 4.53 19.65
N SER A 287 20.15 4.45 19.54
CA SER A 287 19.36 3.50 20.33
C SER A 287 19.25 2.11 19.68
N CYS A 288 19.69 1.96 18.44
CA CYS A 288 19.44 0.75 17.69
C CYS A 288 20.55 -0.29 17.88
N ILE A 289 20.15 -1.53 18.14
CA ILE A 289 21.03 -2.68 18.39
C ILE A 289 21.32 -3.54 17.14
N ASP A 290 20.99 -3.05 15.93
CA ASP A 290 21.24 -3.73 14.64
C ASP A 290 20.75 -5.20 14.56
N CYS A 291 19.58 -5.52 15.17
CA CYS A 291 19.02 -6.88 15.20
C CYS A 291 18.32 -7.33 13.89
N GLU A 292 18.18 -6.44 12.89
CA GLU A 292 17.53 -6.66 11.60
C GLU A 292 16.05 -7.08 11.60
N LEU A 293 15.40 -7.18 12.76
CA LEU A 293 13.98 -7.57 12.87
C LEU A 293 13.05 -6.67 12.06
N CYS A 294 13.31 -5.36 12.03
CA CYS A 294 12.56 -4.39 11.22
C CYS A 294 12.59 -4.68 9.72
N THR A 295 13.67 -5.29 9.21
CA THR A 295 13.82 -5.67 7.80
C THR A 295 13.12 -6.99 7.51
N LYS A 296 13.16 -7.94 8.46
CA LYS A 296 12.41 -9.20 8.36
C LYS A 296 10.88 -8.95 8.38
N ALA A 297 10.43 -8.01 9.20
CA ALA A 297 9.02 -7.63 9.33
C ALA A 297 8.49 -6.77 8.15
N CYS A 298 9.35 -6.20 7.32
CA CYS A 298 8.92 -5.32 6.24
C CYS A 298 8.29 -6.14 5.08
N PRO A 299 6.99 -5.96 4.76
CA PRO A 299 6.34 -6.72 3.69
C PRO A 299 6.94 -6.41 2.31
N ALA A 300 7.45 -5.20 2.11
CA ALA A 300 8.12 -4.76 0.90
C ALA A 300 9.61 -5.19 0.81
N GLN A 301 10.12 -5.94 1.79
CA GLN A 301 11.50 -6.43 1.84
C GLN A 301 12.56 -5.31 1.77
N ILE A 302 12.24 -4.14 2.32
CA ILE A 302 13.15 -2.99 2.41
C ILE A 302 14.19 -3.26 3.50
N ALA A 303 15.46 -2.95 3.22
CA ALA A 303 16.54 -3.02 4.20
C ALA A 303 16.46 -1.87 5.23
N VAL A 304 15.41 -1.87 6.06
CA VAL A 304 15.11 -0.83 7.06
C VAL A 304 16.27 -0.65 8.04
N HIS A 305 16.98 -1.72 8.41
CA HIS A 305 18.12 -1.64 9.33
C HIS A 305 19.27 -0.79 8.75
N LYS A 306 19.44 -0.70 7.43
CA LYS A 306 20.50 0.11 6.81
C LYS A 306 20.10 1.56 6.57
N ALA A 307 18.82 1.88 6.68
CA ALA A 307 18.29 3.19 6.33
C ALA A 307 18.11 4.07 7.58
N LYS A 308 18.75 5.24 7.62
CA LYS A 308 18.43 6.28 8.63
C LYS A 308 16.99 6.77 8.47
N THR A 309 16.57 6.99 7.22
CA THR A 309 15.18 7.33 6.86
C THR A 309 14.78 6.44 5.70
N VAL A 310 13.65 5.77 5.80
CA VAL A 310 13.17 4.86 4.74
C VAL A 310 12.72 5.69 3.54
N GLN A 311 13.48 5.63 2.45
CA GLN A 311 13.16 6.27 1.17
C GLN A 311 13.00 5.20 0.10
N SER A 312 11.80 4.65 0.01
CA SER A 312 11.41 3.73 -1.05
C SER A 312 9.97 4.01 -1.45
N ASP A 313 9.71 3.90 -2.75
CA ASP A 313 8.41 3.87 -3.43
C ASP A 313 7.53 2.69 -3.00
N GLU A 314 8.13 1.59 -2.52
CA GLU A 314 7.39 0.44 -1.99
C GLU A 314 7.01 0.58 -0.53
N CYS A 315 7.47 1.62 0.17
CA CYS A 315 7.10 1.81 1.57
C CYS A 315 5.63 2.23 1.67
N THR A 316 4.78 1.30 2.11
CA THR A 316 3.34 1.51 2.30
C THR A 316 2.99 2.18 3.63
N SER A 317 3.97 2.62 4.44
CA SER A 317 3.70 3.18 5.77
C SER A 317 2.81 2.28 6.66
N CYS A 318 2.95 0.95 6.55
CA CYS A 318 2.19 -0.02 7.33
C CYS A 318 2.62 -0.10 8.80
N LEU A 319 3.78 0.48 9.15
CA LEU A 319 4.38 0.51 10.49
C LEU A 319 4.73 -0.85 11.10
N SER A 320 4.77 -1.94 10.32
CA SER A 320 5.17 -3.27 10.82
C SER A 320 6.62 -3.28 11.33
N CYS A 321 7.50 -2.48 10.73
CA CYS A 321 8.89 -2.32 11.18
C CYS A 321 9.01 -1.57 12.52
N VAL A 322 8.07 -0.67 12.83
CA VAL A 322 8.02 0.05 14.11
C VAL A 322 7.54 -0.90 15.21
N ASP A 323 6.47 -1.66 14.95
CA ASP A 323 5.89 -2.61 15.90
C ASP A 323 6.81 -3.81 16.20
N ALA A 324 7.59 -4.26 15.20
CA ALA A 324 8.56 -5.34 15.38
C ALA A 324 9.86 -4.93 16.08
N CYS A 325 10.08 -3.65 16.37
CA CYS A 325 11.31 -3.19 16.99
C CYS A 325 11.32 -3.53 18.50
N PRO A 326 12.32 -4.27 19.01
CA PRO A 326 12.35 -4.66 20.42
C PRO A 326 12.78 -3.50 21.35
N VAL A 327 13.41 -2.46 20.80
CA VAL A 327 13.84 -1.28 21.55
C VAL A 327 12.85 -0.15 21.29
N ALA A 328 12.19 0.32 22.36
CA ALA A 328 11.24 1.43 22.28
C ALA A 328 11.88 2.68 21.64
N ASP A 329 11.06 3.47 20.94
CA ASP A 329 11.42 4.76 20.32
C ASP A 329 12.62 4.74 19.36
N THR A 330 13.05 3.56 18.92
CA THR A 330 14.17 3.41 17.97
C THR A 330 13.72 3.60 16.53
N LEU A 331 12.51 3.17 16.19
CA LEU A 331 11.89 3.38 14.89
C LEU A 331 10.57 4.10 15.11
N TYR A 332 10.36 5.20 14.42
CA TYR A 332 9.12 5.98 14.53
C TYR A 332 8.78 6.63 13.19
N LEU A 333 7.50 6.98 13.03
CA LEU A 333 7.07 7.81 11.91
C LEU A 333 7.40 9.26 12.25
N SER A 334 8.08 9.98 11.36
CA SER A 334 8.52 11.36 11.58
C SER A 334 7.92 12.29 10.55
N VAL A 335 7.50 13.50 10.97
CA VAL A 335 7.11 14.59 10.07
C VAL A 335 8.32 15.49 9.84
N LYS A 336 8.67 15.75 8.57
CA LYS A 336 9.82 16.60 8.17
C LYS A 336 11.14 16.25 8.89
N LYS A 337 11.35 14.97 9.19
CA LYS A 337 12.56 14.41 9.85
C LYS A 337 12.83 14.87 11.29
N THR A 338 11.94 15.62 11.94
CA THR A 338 12.22 16.22 13.26
C THR A 338 11.21 15.90 14.34
N ARG A 339 9.93 15.67 14.00
CA ARG A 339 8.87 15.43 15.00
C ARG A 339 8.35 13.99 14.93
N PRO A 340 8.46 13.18 16.01
CA PRO A 340 7.84 11.87 16.04
C PRO A 340 6.31 12.03 16.02
N LEU A 341 5.66 11.25 15.18
CA LEU A 341 4.22 11.15 15.07
C LEU A 341 3.77 9.83 15.70
N SER A 342 2.84 9.90 16.64
CA SER A 342 2.30 8.67 17.21
C SER A 342 1.55 7.86 16.13
N PRO A 343 1.65 6.53 16.15
CA PRO A 343 0.95 5.69 15.18
C PRO A 343 -0.56 5.91 15.15
N VAL A 344 -1.17 6.21 16.31
CA VAL A 344 -2.60 6.51 16.43
C VAL A 344 -2.96 7.81 15.70
N ARG A 345 -2.16 8.87 15.82
CA ARG A 345 -2.38 10.11 15.06
C ARG A 345 -2.23 9.89 13.56
N ALA A 346 -1.28 9.07 13.15
CA ALA A 346 -1.10 8.70 11.74
C ALA A 346 -2.31 7.94 11.20
N ALA A 347 -2.85 6.98 11.97
CA ALA A 347 -4.04 6.24 11.62
C ALA A 347 -5.26 7.15 11.46
N TRP A 348 -5.51 8.03 12.43
CA TRP A 348 -6.59 9.02 12.35
C TRP A 348 -6.43 9.95 11.14
N ALA A 349 -5.21 10.42 10.85
CA ALA A 349 -4.97 11.22 9.65
C ALA A 349 -5.33 10.46 8.38
N ILE A 350 -4.95 9.18 8.26
CA ILE A 350 -5.30 8.36 7.09
C ILE A 350 -6.81 8.17 6.96
N VAL A 351 -7.50 7.83 8.06
CA VAL A 351 -8.92 7.50 8.06
C VAL A 351 -9.81 8.73 7.90
N LEU A 352 -9.41 9.90 8.40
CA LEU A 352 -10.23 11.12 8.36
C LEU A 352 -10.09 11.92 7.06
N ILE A 353 -8.99 11.77 6.31
CA ILE A 353 -8.83 12.48 5.03
C ILE A 353 -9.92 12.07 4.04
N LEU A 354 -10.25 10.78 3.94
CA LEU A 354 -11.25 10.28 3.00
C LEU A 354 -12.66 10.88 3.27
N PRO A 355 -13.25 10.76 4.48
CA PRO A 355 -14.56 11.35 4.77
C PRO A 355 -14.54 12.88 4.73
N LEU A 356 -13.41 13.54 5.00
CA LEU A 356 -13.27 14.99 4.83
C LEU A 356 -13.49 15.40 3.36
N PHE A 357 -12.83 14.74 2.42
CA PHE A 357 -13.02 15.01 0.98
C PHE A 357 -14.45 14.70 0.54
N MET A 358 -15.04 13.60 1.02
CA MET A 358 -16.43 13.27 0.72
C MET A 358 -17.41 14.32 1.26
N PHE A 359 -17.19 14.81 2.48
CA PHE A 359 -18.00 15.87 3.09
C PHE A 359 -17.94 17.15 2.26
N LEU A 360 -16.74 17.60 1.91
CA LEU A 360 -16.54 18.78 1.05
C LEU A 360 -17.20 18.60 -0.32
N ALA A 361 -17.10 17.43 -0.93
CA ALA A 361 -17.76 17.12 -2.19
C ALA A 361 -19.29 17.16 -2.08
N LYS A 362 -19.87 16.64 -0.99
CA LYS A 362 -21.32 16.71 -0.75
C LYS A 362 -21.81 18.14 -0.56
N VAL A 363 -21.08 18.95 0.21
CA VAL A 363 -21.41 20.38 0.42
C VAL A 363 -21.32 21.17 -0.88
N THR A 364 -20.37 20.84 -1.76
CA THR A 364 -20.20 21.50 -3.06
C THR A 364 -21.09 20.94 -4.16
N GLY A 365 -21.91 19.91 -3.89
CA GLY A 365 -22.75 19.24 -4.89
C GLY A 365 -22.01 18.28 -5.84
N ASN A 366 -20.69 18.17 -5.72
CA ASN A 366 -19.83 17.35 -6.58
C ASN A 366 -19.67 15.89 -6.10
N TRP A 367 -20.70 15.32 -5.48
CA TRP A 367 -20.67 13.94 -4.99
C TRP A 367 -21.66 13.02 -5.70
N TYR A 368 -22.81 13.55 -6.10
CA TYR A 368 -23.88 12.76 -6.71
C TYR A 368 -23.81 12.93 -8.23
N ASN A 369 -23.93 11.82 -8.96
CA ASN A 369 -24.02 11.89 -10.42
C ASN A 369 -25.37 12.46 -10.88
N ALA A 370 -25.40 12.94 -12.13
CA ALA A 370 -26.58 13.53 -12.77
C ALA A 370 -27.40 12.52 -13.60
N VAL A 371 -27.07 11.22 -13.56
CA VAL A 371 -27.75 10.19 -14.36
C VAL A 371 -29.00 9.73 -13.60
N SER A 372 -30.17 9.87 -14.21
CA SER A 372 -31.44 9.52 -13.57
C SER A 372 -31.61 8.00 -13.48
N SER A 373 -32.40 7.52 -12.52
CA SER A 373 -32.69 6.07 -12.40
C SER A 373 -33.43 5.52 -13.63
N GLN A 374 -34.27 6.33 -14.29
CA GLN A 374 -34.92 5.98 -15.55
C GLN A 374 -33.92 5.81 -16.69
N GLU A 375 -32.93 6.70 -16.78
CA GLU A 375 -31.84 6.57 -17.75
C GLU A 375 -31.06 5.27 -17.51
N TYR A 376 -30.76 4.93 -16.25
CA TYR A 376 -30.11 3.65 -15.94
C TYR A 376 -30.94 2.44 -16.38
N ILE A 377 -32.25 2.41 -16.09
CA ILE A 377 -33.14 1.31 -16.53
C ILE A 377 -33.05 1.12 -18.05
N HIS A 378 -33.20 2.21 -18.82
CA HIS A 378 -33.12 2.16 -20.27
C HIS A 378 -31.75 1.66 -20.77
N ARG A 379 -30.66 2.23 -20.23
CA ARG A 379 -29.30 1.88 -20.67
C ARG A 379 -28.90 0.46 -20.30
N VAL A 380 -29.38 -0.05 -19.17
CA VAL A 380 -29.12 -1.43 -18.71
C VAL A 380 -29.81 -2.44 -19.64
N GLN A 381 -31.02 -2.15 -20.12
CA GLN A 381 -31.72 -2.99 -21.10
C GLN A 381 -30.99 -3.05 -22.44
N GLU A 382 -30.36 -1.95 -22.87
CA GLU A 382 -29.58 -1.89 -24.12
C GLU A 382 -28.08 -2.20 -23.95
N ILE A 383 -27.62 -2.69 -22.78
CA ILE A 383 -26.19 -2.74 -22.43
C ILE A 383 -25.34 -3.62 -23.36
N HIS A 384 -25.98 -4.58 -24.04
CA HIS A 384 -25.35 -5.47 -25.02
C HIS A 384 -25.36 -4.92 -26.45
N SER A 385 -25.93 -3.73 -26.67
CA SER A 385 -25.93 -3.12 -28.00
C SER A 385 -24.54 -2.60 -28.39
N PRO A 386 -24.21 -2.53 -29.69
CA PRO A 386 -22.92 -2.02 -30.18
C PRO A 386 -22.57 -0.60 -29.70
N LYS A 387 -23.55 0.20 -29.30
CA LYS A 387 -23.37 1.55 -28.70
C LYS A 387 -22.49 1.52 -27.44
N TYR A 388 -22.52 0.39 -26.74
CA TYR A 388 -21.80 0.15 -25.49
C TYR A 388 -20.53 -0.67 -25.71
N GLU A 389 -20.21 -1.09 -26.93
CA GLU A 389 -18.93 -1.74 -27.21
C GLU A 389 -17.80 -0.71 -27.29
N HIS A 390 -16.62 -1.10 -26.85
CA HIS A 390 -15.45 -0.26 -27.01
C HIS A 390 -14.97 -0.35 -28.46
N ASN A 391 -15.42 0.60 -29.27
CA ASN A 391 -15.14 0.71 -30.71
C ASN A 391 -13.68 1.10 -31.04
N ARG A 392 -12.68 0.45 -30.44
CA ARG A 392 -11.23 0.64 -30.70
C ARG A 392 -10.79 2.11 -30.80
N GLY A 393 -11.40 3.00 -30.01
CA GLY A 393 -11.10 4.44 -30.00
C GLY A 393 -12.07 5.35 -30.77
N GLN A 394 -13.08 4.81 -31.45
CA GLN A 394 -14.13 5.58 -32.12
C GLN A 394 -15.41 5.59 -31.27
N VAL A 395 -15.64 6.63 -30.48
CA VAL A 395 -16.91 6.74 -29.73
C VAL A 395 -18.01 7.07 -30.74
N PRO A 396 -19.05 6.23 -30.91
CA PRO A 396 -20.17 6.58 -31.78
C PRO A 396 -20.84 7.83 -31.19
N VAL A 397 -20.90 8.90 -31.98
CA VAL A 397 -21.48 10.18 -31.57
C VAL A 397 -23.00 10.00 -31.58
N GLU A 398 -23.62 10.12 -30.42
CA GLU A 398 -25.08 10.13 -30.30
C GLU A 398 -25.58 11.45 -30.92
N GLN A 399 -26.41 11.35 -31.98
CA GLN A 399 -26.81 12.49 -32.82
C GLN A 399 -27.57 13.59 -32.04
N ASP A 400 -28.11 13.27 -30.86
CA ASP A 400 -28.87 14.21 -30.03
C ASP A 400 -28.00 15.27 -29.32
N GLN A 401 -26.66 15.16 -29.33
CA GLN A 401 -25.79 16.09 -28.62
C GLN A 401 -25.56 17.44 -29.33
N PHE A 402 -25.99 17.60 -30.58
CA PHE A 402 -25.82 18.84 -31.35
C PHE A 402 -27.08 19.71 -31.47
N HIS A 403 -28.24 19.26 -30.99
CA HIS A 403 -29.47 20.06 -31.08
C HIS A 403 -29.72 21.03 -29.91
N GLN A 404 -28.87 21.03 -28.87
CA GLN A 404 -28.99 21.99 -27.76
C GLN A 404 -28.14 23.26 -27.91
N SER A 405 -27.46 23.48 -29.04
CA SER A 405 -26.61 24.66 -29.26
C SER A 405 -26.90 25.40 -30.58
N GLY A 406 -28.13 25.29 -31.10
CA GLY A 406 -28.52 25.89 -32.39
C GLY A 406 -29.91 26.55 -32.39
N GLY A 407 -30.40 26.95 -31.22
CA GLY A 407 -31.65 27.69 -31.09
C GLY A 407 -31.46 28.83 -30.10
N ASP A 408 -30.85 29.91 -30.57
CA ASP A 408 -31.06 31.30 -30.16
C ASP A 408 -30.52 32.22 -31.26
#